data_AF-A0A1W9PIK0-F1
#
_entry.id   AF-A0A1W9PIK0-F1
#
_cell.length_a   1.000
_cell.length_b   1.000
_cell.length_c   1.000
_cell.angle_alpha   90.00
_cell.angle_beta   90.00
_cell.angle_gamma   90.00
#
_symmetry.space_group_name_H-M   'P 1'
#
loop_
_entity.id
_entity.type
_entity.pdbx_description
1 polymer ?
#
loop_
_entity_poly.entity_id
_entity_poly.type
_entity_poly.pdbx_seq_one_letter_code
_entity_poly.pdbx_strand_id
1 'polypeptide(L)' 'MVGHRGYSLYPENTLLSFRKAIESGADGVKLDVRSTKDDVLVIIHDESIDEPSNLIPTHLRLWKKS' A
#
# COMPACT_ATOMS: atom_id res chain seq x y z
N MET A 1 11.23 -14.54 2.31
CA MET A 1 11.25 -13.37 1.40
C MET A 1 9.98 -12.55 1.60
N VAL A 2 10.08 -11.22 1.75
CA VAL A 2 8.93 -10.32 1.95
C VAL A 2 8.78 -9.41 0.73
N GLY A 3 7.57 -9.28 0.18
CA GLY A 3 7.29 -8.34 -0.91
C GLY A 3 7.27 -6.90 -0.39
N HIS A 4 8.25 -6.08 -0.79
CA HIS A 4 8.31 -4.67 -0.42
C HIS A 4 7.25 -3.88 -1.19
N ARG A 5 6.18 -3.46 -0.49
CA ARG A 5 4.98 -2.81 -1.06
C ARG A 5 4.21 -3.70 -2.04
N GLY A 6 4.31 -5.02 -1.84
CA GLY A 6 3.82 -6.04 -2.75
C GLY A 6 4.88 -6.51 -3.74
N TYR A 7 4.45 -7.01 -4.89
CA TYR A 7 5.36 -7.44 -5.95
C TYR A 7 5.67 -6.26 -6.88
N SER A 8 6.95 -5.89 -6.98
CA SER A 8 7.48 -4.73 -7.70
C SER A 8 7.14 -4.64 -9.19
N LEU A 9 6.67 -5.73 -9.82
CA LEU A 9 6.19 -5.73 -11.20
C LEU A 9 4.77 -5.16 -11.36
N TYR A 10 4.11 -4.85 -10.25
CA TYR A 10 2.74 -4.35 -10.20
C TYR A 10 2.70 -3.05 -9.38
N PRO A 11 1.65 -2.22 -9.57
CA PRO A 11 1.43 -1.02 -8.77
C PRO A 11 1.64 -1.25 -7.26
N GLU A 12 2.58 -0.52 -6.67
CA GLU A 12 2.90 -0.67 -5.26
C GLU A 12 1.68 -0.40 -4.37
N ASN A 13 1.66 -1.02 -3.18
CA ASN A 13 0.62 -0.79 -2.18
C ASN A 13 -0.82 -1.07 -2.66
N THR A 14 -0.98 -1.93 -3.67
CA THR A 14 -2.29 -2.37 -4.16
C THR A 14 -2.59 -3.82 -3.76
N LEU A 15 -3.88 -4.17 -3.65
CA LEU A 15 -4.28 -5.56 -3.45
C LEU A 15 -3.78 -6.49 -4.58
N LEU A 16 -3.62 -5.96 -5.79
CA LEU A 16 -3.06 -6.71 -6.91
C LEU A 16 -1.59 -7.06 -6.65
N SER A 17 -0.75 -6.09 -6.29
CA SER A 17 0.66 -6.36 -6.02
C SER A 17 0.85 -7.25 -4.79
N PHE A 18 -0.03 -7.16 -3.79
CA PHE A 18 -0.01 -8.06 -2.63
C PHE A 18 -0.35 -9.50 -3.00
N ARG A 19 -1.43 -9.73 -3.77
CA ARG A 19 -1.77 -11.07 -4.28
C ARG A 19 -0.63 -11.65 -5.11
N LYS A 20 -0.05 -10.84 -5.99
CA LYS A 20 1.05 -11.25 -6.86
C LYS A 20 2.32 -11.60 -6.09
N ALA A 21 2.59 -10.93 -4.97
CA ALA A 21 3.70 -11.30 -4.10
C ALA A 21 3.49 -12.68 -3.46
N ILE A 22 2.28 -12.95 -2.95
CA ILE A 22 1.92 -14.24 -2.35
C ILE A 22 1.99 -15.37 -3.39
N GLU A 23 1.42 -15.15 -4.59
CA GLU A 23 1.50 -16.09 -5.72
C GLU A 23 2.94 -16.41 -6.14
N SER A 24 3.86 -15.46 -5.91
CA SER A 24 5.28 -15.60 -6.23
C SER A 24 6.11 -16.22 -5.08
N GLY A 25 5.45 -16.70 -4.02
CA GLY A 25 6.10 -17.38 -2.90
C GLY A 25 6.67 -16.45 -1.83
N ALA A 26 6.19 -15.20 -1.72
CA ALA A 26 6.55 -14.36 -0.60
C ALA A 26 5.89 -14.87 0.70
N ASP A 27 6.65 -14.88 1.80
CA ASP A 27 6.16 -15.25 3.14
C ASP A 27 5.25 -14.17 3.74
N GLY A 28 5.30 -12.97 3.18
CA GLY A 28 4.50 -11.83 3.60
C GLY A 28 4.72 -10.62 2.71
N VAL A 29 3.98 -9.54 3.00
CA VAL A 29 4.09 -8.26 2.31
C VAL A 29 4.34 -7.15 3.34
N LYS A 30 5.23 -6.22 3.03
CA LYS A 30 5.40 -4.97 3.77
C LYS A 30 4.63 -3.87 3.04
N LEU A 31 3.95 -3.00 3.78
CA LEU A 31 3.25 -1.84 3.25
C LEU A 31 3.56 -0.60 4.09
N ASP A 32 3.32 0.57 3.52
CA ASP A 32 3.55 1.86 4.19
C ASP A 32 2.19 2.46 4.59
N VAL A 33 2.09 2.95 5.84
CA VAL A 33 0.85 3.54 6.39
C VAL A 33 1.10 4.98 6.78
N ARG A 34 0.15 5.86 6.45
CA ARG A 34 0.07 7.24 6.96
C ARG A 34 -1.31 7.55 7.53
N SER A 35 -1.40 8.60 8.33
CA SER A 35 -2.66 9.15 8.83
C SER A 35 -3.08 10.38 8.04
N THR A 36 -4.37 10.48 7.73
CA THR A 36 -4.98 11.69 7.20
C THR A 36 -5.30 12.70 8.31
N LYS A 37 -5.65 13.94 7.92
CA LYS A 37 -6.08 15.00 8.86
C LYS A 37 -7.32 14.63 9.68
N ASP A 38 -8.20 13.78 9.13
CA ASP A 38 -9.40 13.25 9.79
C ASP A 38 -9.15 11.94 10.55
N ASP A 39 -7.88 11.68 10.92
CA ASP A 39 -7.42 10.54 11.72
C ASP A 39 -7.69 9.17 11.10
N VAL A 40 -7.69 9.10 9.76
CA VAL A 40 -7.86 7.86 9.03
C VAL A 40 -6.54 7.33 8.52
N LEU A 41 -6.28 6.05 8.79
CA LEU A 41 -5.10 5.37 8.27
C LEU A 41 -5.30 5.00 6.80
N VAL A 42 -4.31 5.32 5.97
CA VAL A 42 -4.26 5.06 4.52
C VAL A 42 -2.94 4.39 4.15
N ILE A 43 -2.95 3.59 3.08
CA ILE A 43 -1.74 2.94 2.55
C ILE A 43 -1.14 3.85 1.48
N ILE A 44 -0.02 4.49 1.80
CA ILE A 44 0.70 5.38 0.89
C ILE A 44 2.15 5.52 1.36
N HIS A 45 3.09 5.50 0.41
CA HIS A 45 4.50 5.66 0.73
C HIS A 45 4.94 7.12 0.82
N ASP A 46 4.52 7.96 -0.11
CA ASP A 46 4.94 9.36 -0.12
C ASP A 46 3.97 10.22 0.71
N GLU A 47 4.40 11.44 1.00
CA GLU A 47 3.57 12.41 1.73
C GLU A 47 2.56 13.12 0.80
N SER A 48 2.90 13.27 -0.49
CA SER A 48 2.02 13.88 -1.49
C SER A 48 1.29 12.82 -2.32
N ILE A 49 0.01 13.12 -2.61
CA ILE A 49 -0.82 12.32 -3.53
C ILE A 49 -0.54 12.63 -5.01
N ASP A 50 0.24 13.69 -5.30
CA ASP A 50 0.49 14.14 -6.68
C ASP A 50 1.48 13.24 -7.42
N GLU A 51 2.19 12.36 -6.70
CA GLU A 51 3.07 11.38 -7.32
C GLU A 51 2.26 10.37 -8.15
N PRO A 52 2.69 10.05 -9.38
CA PRO A 52 1.98 9.11 -10.24
C PRO A 52 1.74 7.73 -9.61
N SER A 53 2.63 7.29 -8.72
CA SER A 53 2.51 6.06 -7.93
C SER A 53 1.31 6.05 -6.99
N ASN A 54 0.84 7.23 -6.55
CA ASN A 54 -0.21 7.41 -5.54
C ASN A 54 -1.61 7.67 -6.14
N LEU A 55 -1.70 7.87 -7.45
CA LEU A 55 -2.97 8.12 -8.16
C LEU A 55 -3.79 6.84 -8.42
N ILE A 56 -3.16 5.67 -8.26
CA ILE A 56 -3.81 4.36 -8.33
C ILE A 56 -4.57 4.18 -7.00
N PRO A 57 -5.81 3.61 -6.94
CA PRO A 57 -6.58 3.58 -5.70
C PRO A 57 -5.92 2.69 -4.63
N THR A 58 -4.93 3.25 -3.93
CA THR A 58 -4.22 2.73 -2.75
C THR A 58 -4.83 3.28 -1.46
N HIS A 59 -5.74 4.25 -1.58
CA HIS A 59 -6.52 4.87 -0.50
C HIS A 59 -7.54 3.91 0.12
N LEU A 60 -7.09 2.74 0.56
CA LEU A 60 -7.83 1.92 1.51
C LEU A 60 -7.84 2.68 2.84
N ARG A 61 -9.01 3.19 3.21
CA ARG A 61 -9.25 3.66 4.58
C ARG A 61 -9.25 2.41 5.48
N LEU A 62 -8.23 2.26 6.30
CA LEU A 62 -8.07 1.09 7.16
C LEU A 62 -8.87 1.23 8.45
N TRP A 63 -8.76 2.39 9.11
CA TRP A 63 -9.34 2.60 10.44
C TRP A 63 -9.33 4.08 10.82
N LYS A 64 -10.28 4.51 11.67
CA LYS A 64 -10.31 5.85 12.26
C LYS A 64 -9.84 5.78 13.72
N LYS A 65 -8.81 6.55 14.05
CA LYS A 65 -8.27 6.58 15.42
C LYS A 65 -9.31 7.18 16.37
N SER A 66 -9.67 6.41 17.40
CA SER A 66 -10.61 6.80 18.47
C SER A 66 -9.90 7.56 19.58
#